data_AF-A0A7V5CMJ4-F1
#
_entry.id   AF-A0A7V5CMJ4-F1
#
_cell.length_a   1.000
_cell.length_b   1.000
_cell.length_c   1.000
_cell.angle_alpha   90.00
_cell.angle_beta   90.00
_cell.angle_gamma   90.00
#
_symmetry.space_group_name_H-M   'P 1'
#
loop_
_entity.id
_entity.type
_entity.pdbx_description
1 polymer ?
#
loop_
_entity_poly.entity_id
_entity_poly.type
_entity_poly.pdbx_seq_one_letter_code
_entity_poly.pdbx_strand_id
1 'polypeptide(L)'
;MLATGDKAKLALARSLLDSAEIIYMVRGDLVQDLFGWGRLGSAYSFPIGPVQVWCRREDAEFARELLGDIASYTTPARPLWLRLLVWYVLLYMTWTLFAGLLNTAARR
;
A
#
# COMPACT_ATOMS: atom_id res chain seq x y z
N MET A 1 -3.08 18.78 -3.50
CA MET A 1 -2.04 17.76 -3.26
C MET A 1 -2.63 16.68 -2.36
N LEU A 2 -2.69 15.43 -2.83
CA LEU A 2 -3.16 14.29 -2.06
C LEU A 2 -1.97 13.38 -1.74
N ALA A 3 -1.77 13.06 -0.46
CA ALA A 3 -0.74 12.12 -0.01
C ALA A 3 -1.44 10.94 0.68
N THR A 4 -1.31 9.73 0.12
CA THR A 4 -1.96 8.53 0.67
C THR A 4 -1.08 7.30 0.52
N GLY A 5 -1.08 6.42 1.52
CA GLY A 5 -0.52 5.06 1.42
C GLY A 5 -1.55 4.02 0.97
N ASP A 6 -2.82 4.42 0.91
CA ASP A 6 -3.93 3.53 0.62
C ASP A 6 -4.16 3.40 -0.89
N LYS A 7 -3.96 2.19 -1.42
CA LYS A 7 -4.18 1.88 -2.84
C LYS A 7 -5.63 2.08 -3.28
N ALA A 8 -6.60 1.82 -2.40
CA ALA A 8 -8.01 2.02 -2.75
C ALA A 8 -8.31 3.51 -2.94
N LYS A 9 -7.82 4.37 -2.02
CA LYS A 9 -7.92 5.82 -2.17
C LYS A 9 -7.18 6.32 -3.42
N LEU A 10 -6.00 5.77 -3.70
CA LEU A 10 -5.22 6.16 -4.88
C LEU A 10 -5.93 5.76 -6.19
N ALA A 11 -6.52 4.57 -6.25
CA ALA A 11 -7.28 4.11 -7.41
C ALA A 11 -8.53 4.96 -7.66
N LEU A 12 -9.26 5.31 -6.60
CA LEU A 12 -10.40 6.23 -6.67
C LEU A 12 -9.96 7.63 -7.11
N ALA A 13 -8.87 8.15 -6.53
CA ALA A 13 -8.33 9.44 -6.90
C ALA A 13 -7.93 9.50 -8.38
N ARG A 14 -7.27 8.45 -8.90
CA ARG A 14 -6.94 8.33 -10.33
C ARG A 14 -8.20 8.35 -11.19
N SER A 15 -9.18 7.50 -10.87
CA SER A 15 -10.45 7.43 -11.62
C SER A 15 -11.19 8.77 -11.68
N LEU A 16 -11.21 9.53 -10.57
CA LEU A 16 -11.85 10.84 -10.53
C LEU A 16 -11.09 11.88 -11.35
N LEU A 17 -9.76 11.93 -11.23
CA LEU A 17 -8.94 12.86 -12.01
C LEU A 17 -8.99 12.55 -13.51
N ASP A 18 -8.99 11.26 -13.87
CA ASP A 18 -9.16 10.79 -15.25
C ASP A 18 -10.54 11.20 -15.79
N SER A 19 -11.63 11.05 -15.02
CA SER A 19 -12.98 11.47 -15.45
C SER A 19 -13.13 12.99 -15.61
N ALA A 20 -12.29 13.77 -14.91
CA ALA A 20 -12.26 15.22 -14.96
C ALA A 20 -11.26 15.75 -16.01
N GLU A 21 -10.62 14.87 -16.79
CA GLU A 21 -9.55 15.19 -17.76
C GLU A 21 -8.39 16.01 -17.17
N ILE A 22 -8.15 15.88 -15.87
CA ILE A 22 -7.07 16.60 -15.17
C ILE A 22 -5.77 15.85 -15.39
N ILE A 23 -4.75 16.53 -15.94
CA ILE A 23 -3.42 15.93 -16.07
C ILE A 23 -2.75 15.87 -14.70
N TYR A 24 -2.43 14.65 -14.26
CA TYR A 24 -1.76 14.41 -12.97
C TYR A 24 -0.51 13.55 -13.10
N MET A 25 0.35 13.64 -12.08
CA MET A 25 1.55 12.85 -11.92
C MET A 25 1.54 12.16 -10.55
N VAL A 26 1.80 10.86 -10.54
CA VAL A 26 1.86 10.05 -9.31
C VAL A 26 3.31 9.70 -8.99
N ARG A 27 3.80 10.09 -7.82
CA ARG A 27 5.14 9.76 -7.32
C ARG A 27 5.08 8.75 -6.19
N GLY A 28 5.92 7.71 -6.28
CA GLY A 28 6.11 6.71 -5.23
C GLY A 28 5.30 5.42 -5.38
N ASP A 29 4.45 5.31 -6.40
CA ASP A 29 3.53 4.15 -6.58
C ASP A 29 4.27 2.86 -6.98
N LEU A 30 5.15 2.94 -7.99
CA LEU A 30 5.95 1.80 -8.49
C LEU A 30 6.92 1.22 -7.45
N VAL A 31 7.45 2.06 -6.55
CA VAL A 31 8.42 1.63 -5.54
C VAL A 31 7.75 0.91 -4.37
N GLN A 32 6.51 1.28 -4.03
CA GLN A 32 5.74 0.54 -3.02
C GLN A 32 5.40 -0.88 -3.50
N ASP A 33 5.19 -1.08 -4.81
CA ASP A 33 4.84 -2.39 -5.40
C ASP A 33 5.98 -3.41 -5.46
N LEU A 34 7.23 -2.95 -5.60
CA LEU A 34 8.40 -3.84 -5.56
C LEU A 34 8.67 -4.45 -4.18
N PHE A 35 8.22 -3.82 -3.10
CA PHE A 35 8.39 -4.29 -1.72
C PHE A 35 7.07 -4.76 -1.09
N GLY A 36 6.23 -5.44 -1.88
CA GLY A 36 4.92 -5.97 -1.44
C GLY A 36 4.95 -6.80 -0.15
N TRP A 37 6.07 -7.46 0.18
CA TRP A 37 6.26 -8.18 1.45
C TRP A 37 6.33 -7.27 2.68
N GLY A 38 6.75 -6.01 2.55
CA GLY A 38 6.79 -5.03 3.65
C GLY A 38 5.42 -4.49 4.08
N ARG A 39 4.33 -4.88 3.37
CA ARG A 39 2.94 -4.50 3.67
C ARG A 39 2.15 -5.57 4.42
N LEU A 40 2.80 -6.68 4.82
CA LEU A 40 2.27 -7.68 5.73
C LEU A 40 2.14 -7.10 7.17
N GLY A 41 1.27 -6.11 7.36
CA GLY A 41 0.95 -5.54 8.68
C GLY A 41 0.87 -4.00 8.78
N SER A 42 1.13 -3.24 7.72
CA SER A 42 1.10 -1.76 7.71
C SER A 42 0.37 -1.20 6.47
N ALA A 43 -0.23 -0.01 6.59
CA ALA A 43 -0.92 0.69 5.50
C ALA A 43 0.02 1.23 4.41
N TYR A 44 1.33 1.34 4.70
CA TYR A 44 2.39 1.70 3.74
C TYR A 44 3.73 1.11 4.20
N SER A 45 4.68 0.97 3.27
CA SER A 45 6.07 0.61 3.60
C SER A 45 6.75 1.81 4.28
N PHE A 46 7.02 1.70 5.59
CA PHE A 46 7.61 2.74 6.44
C PHE A 46 8.88 3.42 5.86
N PRO A 47 9.80 2.74 5.15
CA PRO A 47 10.97 3.42 4.59
C PRO A 47 10.72 4.26 3.32
N ILE A 48 9.57 4.11 2.63
CA ILE A 48 9.33 4.67 1.28
C ILE A 48 8.39 5.90 1.32
N GLY A 49 7.62 6.09 2.40
CA GLY A 49 6.69 7.22 2.54
C GLY A 49 5.40 7.08 1.69
N PRO A 50 4.44 8.01 1.85
CA PRO A 50 3.16 7.96 1.17
C PRO A 50 3.27 8.32 -0.32
N VAL A 51 2.38 7.77 -1.14
CA VAL A 51 2.26 8.12 -2.57
C VAL A 51 1.70 9.54 -2.66
N GLN A 52 2.31 10.36 -3.52
CA GLN A 52 1.92 11.75 -3.71
C GLN A 52 1.33 11.96 -5.11
N VAL A 53 0.16 12.59 -5.17
CA VAL A 53 -0.50 12.98 -6.42
C VAL A 53 -0.35 14.49 -6.62
N TRP A 54 0.20 14.84 -7.78
CA TRP A 54 0.52 16.19 -8.22
C TRP A 54 -0.33 16.51 -9.45
N CYS A 55 -0.88 17.72 -9.51
CA CYS A 55 -1.63 18.26 -10.65
C CYS A 55 -1.01 19.60 -11.06
N ARG A 56 -1.42 20.11 -12.22
CA ARG A 56 -1.06 21.47 -12.63
C ARG A 56 -1.62 22.50 -11.65
N ARG A 57 -0.99 23.68 -11.62
CA ARG A 57 -1.39 24.72 -10.66
C ARG A 57 -2.79 25.26 -10.99
N GLU A 58 -3.11 25.38 -12.27
CA GLU A 58 -4.43 25.78 -12.75
C GLU A 58 -5.56 24.84 -12.27
N ASP A 59 -5.30 23.53 -12.19
CA ASP A 59 -6.31 22.54 -11.81
C ASP A 59 -6.31 22.24 -10.30
N ALA A 60 -5.43 22.86 -9.53
CA ALA A 60 -5.16 22.48 -8.14
C ALA A 60 -6.35 22.70 -7.20
N GLU A 61 -7.19 23.71 -7.49
CA GLU A 61 -8.37 24.03 -6.69
C GLU A 61 -9.51 23.06 -6.98
N PHE A 62 -9.78 22.81 -8.27
CA PHE A 62 -10.78 21.84 -8.72
C PHE A 62 -10.41 20.40 -8.32
N ALA A 63 -9.14 20.02 -8.46
CA ALA A 63 -8.66 18.72 -7.98
C ALA A 63 -8.75 18.59 -6.46
N ARG A 64 -8.64 19.69 -5.70
CA ARG A 64 -8.80 19.65 -4.23
C ARG A 64 -10.26 19.41 -3.85
N GLU A 65 -11.19 20.03 -4.57
CA GLU A 65 -12.63 19.81 -4.40
C GLU A 65 -13.00 18.36 -4.73
N LEU A 66 -12.62 17.86 -5.91
CA LEU A 66 -12.88 16.48 -6.35
C LEU A 66 -12.32 15.40 -5.40
N LEU A 67 -11.15 15.64 -4.82
CA LEU A 67 -10.49 14.69 -3.93
C LEU A 67 -10.91 14.85 -2.45
N GLY A 68 -11.67 15.89 -2.11
CA GLY A 68 -12.12 16.18 -0.76
C GLY A 68 -12.92 15.03 -0.15
N ASP A 69 -13.82 14.44 -0.94
CA ASP A 69 -14.68 13.35 -0.50
C ASP A 69 -13.89 12.05 -0.25
N ILE A 70 -12.86 11.76 -1.06
CA ILE A 70 -12.01 10.58 -0.88
C ILE A 70 -11.14 10.69 0.38
N ALA A 71 -10.73 11.90 0.75
CA ALA A 71 -9.92 12.10 1.96
C ALA A 71 -10.66 11.61 3.22
N SER A 72 -11.98 11.78 3.25
CA SER A 72 -12.86 11.36 4.36
C SER A 72 -13.08 9.85 4.47
N TYR A 73 -12.83 9.09 3.40
CA TYR A 73 -13.02 7.64 3.40
C TYR A 73 -12.00 6.97 4.32
N THR A 74 -12.37 6.58 5.53
CA THR A 74 -11.48 5.81 6.41
C THR A 74 -11.50 4.35 5.98
N THR A 75 -10.34 3.80 5.63
CA THR A 75 -10.22 2.35 5.46
C THR A 75 -10.44 1.68 6.80
N PRO A 76 -11.36 0.70 6.90
CA PRO A 76 -11.68 0.08 8.18
C PRO A 76 -10.41 -0.51 8.80
N ALA A 77 -10.23 -0.22 10.09
CA ALA A 77 -9.09 -0.73 10.84
C ALA A 77 -9.05 -2.26 10.72
N ARG A 78 -7.92 -2.80 10.24
CA ARG A 78 -7.76 -4.24 10.12
C ARG A 78 -7.76 -4.87 11.52
N PRO A 79 -8.53 -5.94 11.74
CA PRO A 79 -8.64 -6.55 13.05
C PRO A 79 -7.31 -7.22 13.47
N LEU A 80 -7.01 -7.23 14.78
CA LEU A 80 -5.76 -7.74 15.33
C LEU A 80 -5.48 -9.21 14.96
N TRP A 81 -6.52 -10.03 14.81
CA TRP A 81 -6.36 -11.44 14.41
C TRP A 81 -5.73 -11.60 13.02
N LEU A 82 -5.95 -10.65 12.11
CA LEU A 82 -5.35 -10.70 10.77
C LEU A 82 -3.83 -10.47 10.85
N ARG A 83 -3.38 -9.63 11.80
CA ARG A 83 -1.94 -9.44 12.08
C ARG A 83 -1.33 -10.70 12.67
N LEU A 84 -2.04 -11.36 13.59
CA LEU A 84 -1.59 -12.62 14.20
C LEU A 84 -1.51 -13.75 13.16
N LEU A 85 -2.47 -13.82 12.23
CA LEU A 85 -2.48 -14.80 11.15
C LEU A 85 -1.27 -14.66 10.23
N VAL A 86 -0.90 -13.42 9.89
CA VAL A 86 0.32 -13.14 9.11
C VAL A 86 1.56 -13.63 9.84
N TRP A 87 1.70 -13.32 11.13
CA TRP A 87 2.81 -13.81 11.95
C TRP A 87 2.86 -15.33 12.03
N TYR A 88 1.71 -15.97 12.20
CA TYR A 88 1.58 -17.43 12.24
C TYR A 88 2.05 -18.07 10.93
N VAL A 89 1.62 -17.54 9.78
CA VAL A 89 2.03 -18.04 8.45
C VAL A 89 3.54 -17.87 8.26
N LEU A 90 4.12 -16.73 8.64
CA LEU A 90 5.56 -16.50 8.55
C LEU A 90 6.35 -17.47 9.45
N LEU A 91 5.88 -17.70 10.67
CA LEU A 91 6.51 -18.62 11.62
C LEU A 91 6.41 -20.09 11.15
N TYR A 92 5.29 -20.47 10.53
CA TYR A 92 5.12 -21.77 9.92
C TYR A 92 6.05 -21.97 8.71
N MET A 93 6.20 -20.94 7.87
CA MET A 93 7.10 -20.98 6.71
C MET A 93 8.57 -21.08 7.12
N THR A 94 9.01 -20.33 8.15
CA THR A 94 10.38 -20.44 8.67
C THR A 94 10.62 -21.80 9.33
N TRP A 95 9.65 -22.33 10.07
CA TRP A 95 9.72 -23.67 10.65
C TRP A 95 9.88 -24.76 9.60
N THR A 96 9.08 -24.73 8.54
CA THR A 96 9.14 -25.74 7.46
C THR A 96 10.48 -25.71 6.71
N LEU A 97 11.04 -24.52 6.43
CA LEU A 97 12.36 -24.37 5.84
C LEU A 97 13.48 -24.89 6.77
N PHE A 98 13.39 -24.58 8.07
CA PHE A 98 14.36 -25.05 9.07
C PHE A 98 14.31 -26.58 9.27
N ALA A 99 13.12 -27.15 9.36
CA ALA A 99 12.92 -28.60 9.44
C ALA A 99 13.44 -29.31 8.17
N GLY A 100 13.22 -28.71 7.00
CA GLY A 100 13.80 -29.19 5.74
C GLY A 100 15.33 -29.20 5.78
N LEU A 101 15.95 -28.11 6.25
CA LEU A 101 17.39 -27.99 6.39
C LEU A 101 17.98 -29.07 7.31
N LEU A 102 17.36 -29.28 8.47
CA LEU A 102 17.77 -30.32 9.43
C LEU A 102 17.67 -31.73 8.83
N ASN A 103 16.63 -32.02 8.05
CA ASN A 103 16.45 -33.31 7.40
C ASN A 103 17.54 -33.57 6.33
N THR A 104 17.95 -32.54 5.57
CA THR A 104 19.10 -32.64 4.67
C THR A 104 20.43 -32.81 5.40
N ALA A 105 20.61 -32.18 6.56
CA ALA A 105 21.82 -32.34 7.37
C ALA A 105 21.92 -33.73 8.01
N ALA A 106 20.80 -34.35 8.38
CA ALA A 106 20.73 -35.69 8.97
C ALA A 106 20.90 -36.84 7.94
N ARG A 107 20.89 -36.55 6.63
CA ARG A 107 21.10 -37.53 5.54
C ARG A 107 22.52 -37.56 4.97
N ARG A 108 23.45 -36.79 5.54
CA ARG A 108 24.89 -36.88 5.26
C ARG A 108 25.60 -37.54 6.42
#